data_AF-A0AAU5YFV1-F1
#
_entry.id   AF-A0AAU5YFV1-F1
#
_cell.length_a   1.000
_cell.length_b   1.000
_cell.length_c   1.000
_cell.angle_alpha   90.00
_cell.angle_beta   90.00
_cell.angle_gamma   90.00
#
_symmetry.space_group_name_H-M   'P 1'
#
loop_
_entity.id
_entity.type
_entity.pdbx_description
1 polymer ?
#
loop_
_entity_poly.entity_id
_entity_poly.type
_entity_poly.pdbx_seq_one_letter_code
_entity_poly.pdbx_strand_id
1 'polypeptide(L)' 'MTAPASAAPTTGLRFGEGGRCCGACLTPVLAGEPDHRDEVQTDEERAANNRMTICCSRSRSAELVLGL' A
#
# COMPACT_ATOMS: atom_id res chain seq x y z
N MET A 1 4.75 16.89 -15.87
CA MET A 1 5.09 17.58 -14.61
C MET A 1 4.90 16.60 -13.47
N THR A 2 5.94 15.79 -13.28
CA THR A 2 6.00 14.66 -12.37
C THR A 2 6.08 15.19 -10.94
N ALA A 3 5.01 15.01 -10.16
CA ALA A 3 5.00 15.35 -8.74
C ALA A 3 6.01 14.46 -7.99
N PRO A 4 6.69 14.98 -6.97
CA PRO A 4 7.76 14.27 -6.28
C PRO A 4 7.18 13.08 -5.50
N ALA A 5 7.94 11.99 -5.49
CA ALA A 5 7.84 10.93 -4.49
C ALA A 5 8.08 11.53 -3.10
N SER A 6 7.01 12.06 -2.47
CA SER A 6 7.08 12.58 -1.10
C SER A 6 6.99 11.41 -0.13
N ALA A 7 8.10 11.14 0.53
CA ALA A 7 8.24 10.16 1.59
C ALA A 7 7.35 10.50 2.80
N ALA A 8 6.39 9.62 3.09
CA ALA A 8 5.67 9.30 4.34
C ALA A 8 5.02 10.44 5.17
N PRO A 9 3.80 10.19 5.70
CA PRO A 9 3.76 9.76 7.10
C PRO A 9 3.09 8.40 7.30
N THR A 10 3.84 7.48 7.91
CA THR A 10 3.39 6.24 8.56
C THR A 10 2.43 6.57 9.72
N THR A 11 1.27 7.17 9.45
CA THR A 11 0.24 7.42 10.46
C THR A 11 -0.52 6.12 10.67
N GLY A 12 -0.37 5.34 11.73
CA GLY A 12 0.50 5.32 12.89
C GLY A 12 0.52 3.86 13.32
N LEU A 13 1.70 3.32 13.62
CA LEU A 13 1.89 1.95 14.12
C LEU A 13 0.92 1.65 15.28
N ARG A 14 -0.18 0.95 15.01
CA ARG A 14 -1.01 0.30 16.02
C ARG A 14 -0.67 -1.17 15.98
N PHE A 15 0.33 -1.55 16.79
CA PHE A 15 0.55 -2.94 17.21
C PHE A 15 -0.63 -3.37 18.09
N GLY A 16 -1.78 -3.66 17.49
CA GLY A 16 -2.92 -4.27 18.16
C GLY A 16 -2.81 -5.79 18.05
N GLU A 17 -2.99 -6.49 19.17
CA GLU A 17 -2.90 -7.95 19.40
C GLU A 17 -3.91 -8.80 18.59
N GLY A 18 -4.11 -8.50 17.30
CA GLY A 18 -5.03 -9.21 16.40
C GLY A 18 -5.25 -8.62 15.01
N GLY A 19 -4.51 -7.59 14.57
CA GLY A 19 -4.70 -6.94 13.27
C GLY A 19 -3.70 -7.39 12.21
N ARG A 20 -4.15 -7.95 11.07
CA ARG A 20 -3.26 -8.42 9.99
C ARG A 20 -2.45 -7.31 9.30
N CYS A 21 -2.78 -6.03 9.51
CA CYS A 21 -2.16 -4.90 8.81
C CYS A 21 -1.27 -4.06 9.74
N CYS A 22 0.02 -4.39 9.85
CA CYS A 22 1.00 -3.58 10.60
C CYS A 22 1.68 -2.49 9.77
N GLY A 23 1.52 -2.51 8.43
CA GLY A 23 2.17 -1.57 7.51
C GLY A 23 3.64 -1.87 7.20
N ALA A 24 4.27 -2.85 7.87
CA ALA A 24 5.67 -3.22 7.60
C ALA A 24 5.88 -3.82 6.20
N CYS A 25 4.83 -4.42 5.63
CA CYS A 25 4.86 -5.08 4.32
C CYS A 25 4.52 -4.13 3.16
N LEU A 26 4.61 -2.80 3.35
CA LEU A 26 4.32 -1.81 2.31
C LEU A 26 5.36 -1.89 1.18
N THR A 27 4.91 -2.16 -0.04
CA THR A 27 5.75 -2.42 -1.21
C THR A 27 5.32 -1.53 -2.37
N PRO A 28 6.25 -0.99 -3.18
CA PRO A 28 5.92 -0.22 -4.38
C PRO A 28 5.29 -1.09 -5.47
N VAL A 29 4.25 -0.56 -6.10
CA VAL A 29 3.57 -1.15 -7.27
C VAL A 29 4.10 -0.46 -8.53
N LEU A 30 4.61 -1.25 -9.48
CA LEU A 30 5.14 -0.78 -10.76
C LEU A 30 4.09 -0.83 -11.87
N ALA A 31 3.17 -1.80 -11.83
CA ALA A 31 2.07 -1.94 -12.77
C ALA A 31 0.91 -2.76 -12.17
N GLY A 32 -0.31 -2.51 -12.63
CA GLY A 32 -1.55 -3.15 -12.17
C GLY A 32 -2.31 -2.35 -11.12
N GLU A 33 -3.55 -2.76 -10.82
CA GLU A 33 -4.45 -2.11 -9.87
C GLU A 33 -4.54 -2.92 -8.56
N PRO A 34 -3.98 -2.43 -7.45
CA PRO A 34 -4.05 -3.09 -6.16
C PRO A 34 -5.46 -3.01 -5.52
N ASP A 35 -5.89 -4.11 -4.91
CA ASP A 35 -7.07 -4.21 -4.03
C ASP A 35 -6.64 -3.90 -2.59
N HIS A 36 -6.65 -2.61 -2.24
CA HIS A 36 -6.27 -2.13 -0.91
C HIS A 36 -7.25 -2.60 0.18
N ARG A 37 -6.80 -3.55 1.00
CA ARG A 37 -7.51 -4.02 2.21
C ARG A 37 -6.86 -3.56 3.51
N ASP A 38 -5.90 -2.66 3.35
CA ASP A 38 -5.16 -2.09 4.44
C ASP A 38 -5.79 -0.81 4.96
N GLU A 39 -5.58 -0.60 6.26
CA GLU A 39 -6.03 0.57 7.00
C GLU A 39 -4.85 1.48 7.36
N VAL A 40 -3.67 1.23 6.77
CA VAL A 40 -2.42 1.97 7.06
C VAL A 40 -2.13 3.08 6.06
N GLN A 41 -2.73 3.04 4.87
CA GLN A 41 -2.64 4.08 3.85
C GLN A 41 -3.87 4.98 3.92
N THR A 42 -3.68 6.28 3.71
CA THR A 42 -4.81 7.23 3.56
C THR A 42 -5.56 6.97 2.26
N ASP A 43 -6.76 7.52 2.12
CA ASP A 43 -7.53 7.39 0.87
C ASP A 43 -6.81 8.02 -0.33
N GLU A 44 -6.01 9.05 -0.12
CA GLU A 44 -5.19 9.69 -1.15
C GLU A 44 -4.04 8.77 -1.61
N GLU A 45 -3.39 8.08 -0.67
CA GLU A 45 -2.33 7.11 -0.95
C GLU A 45 -2.88 5.88 -1.68
N ARG A 46 -4.04 5.37 -1.25
CA ARG A 46 -4.75 4.27 -1.92
C ARG A 46 -5.19 4.68 -3.33
N ALA A 47 -5.68 5.91 -3.52
CA ALA A 47 -6.04 6.42 -4.83
C ALA A 47 -4.82 6.54 -5.79
N ALA A 48 -3.62 6.76 -5.24
CA ALA A 48 -2.40 6.83 -6.04
C ALA A 48 -1.95 5.46 -6.60
N ASN A 49 -2.40 4.33 -6.03
CA ASN A 49 -2.09 2.97 -6.47
C ASN A 49 -0.58 2.68 -6.66
N ASN A 50 0.28 3.44 -5.99
CA ASN A 50 1.73 3.38 -6.18
C ASN A 50 2.43 2.46 -5.16
N ARG A 51 1.70 2.07 -4.09
CA ARG A 51 2.19 1.24 -2.99
C ARG A 51 1.06 0.39 -2.47
N MET A 52 1.37 -0.78 -1.92
CA MET A 52 0.38 -1.60 -1.23
C MET A 52 1.02 -2.47 -0.15
N THR A 53 0.23 -2.86 0.84
CA THR A 53 0.65 -3.87 1.82
C THR A 53 0.44 -5.28 1.27
N ILE A 54 1.51 -5.97 0.90
CA ILE A 54 1.45 -7.28 0.25
C ILE A 54 0.88 -8.39 1.14
N CYS A 55 0.96 -8.23 2.46
CA CYS A 55 0.50 -9.22 3.42
C CYS A 55 -1.03 -9.27 3.52
N CYS A 56 -1.76 -8.25 3.04
CA CYS A 56 -3.20 -8.11 3.25
C CYS A 56 -3.99 -7.68 2.02
N SER A 57 -3.39 -6.85 1.18
CA SER A 57 -3.96 -6.37 -0.07
C SER A 57 -3.82 -7.42 -1.17
N ARG A 58 -4.61 -7.30 -2.22
CA ARG A 58 -4.59 -8.21 -3.38
C ARG A 58 -4.46 -7.41 -4.67
N SER A 59 -4.61 -8.08 -5.81
CA SER A 59 -4.73 -7.43 -7.12
C SER A 59 -6.19 -7.45 -7.56
N ARG A 60 -6.68 -6.32 -8.10
CA ARG A 60 -7.95 -6.24 -8.87
C ARG A 60 -7.71 -6.60 -10.33
N SER A 61 -6.49 -6.37 -10.82
CA SER A 61 -6.05 -6.74 -12.16
C SER A 61 -5.62 -8.21 -12.25
N ALA A 62 -5.55 -8.74 -13.47
CA ALA A 62 -5.04 -10.09 -13.72
C ALA A 62 -3.54 -10.23 -13.40
N GLU A 63 -2.77 -9.15 -13.55
CA GLU A 63 -1.34 -9.09 -13.26
C GLU A 63 -1.01 -7.84 -12.44
N LEU A 64 -0.10 -8.00 -11.47
CA LEU A 64 0.40 -6.94 -10.61
C LEU A 64 1.92 -7.07 -10.52
N VAL A 65 2.64 -6.01 -10.88
CA VAL A 65 4.11 -5.97 -10.88
C VAL A 65 4.58 -5.17 -9.68
N LEU A 66 5.43 -5.78 -8.85
CA LEU A 66 5.97 -5.18 -7.63
C LEU A 66 7.47 -4.91 -7.78
N GLY A 67 7.94 -3.81 -7.20
CA GLY A 67 9.36 -3.47 -7.14
C GLY A 67 10.00 -3.98 -5.85
N LEU A 68 10.22 -5.30 -5.77
CA LEU A 68 10.92 -5.97 -4.66
C LEU A 68 12.39 -6.22 -4.99
#